data_AF-A0A7V1H0M1-F1
#
_entry.id   AF-A0A7V1H0M1-F1
#
_cell.length_a   1.000
_cell.length_b   1.000
_cell.length_c   1.000
_cell.angle_alpha   90.00
_cell.angle_beta   90.00
_cell.angle_gamma   90.00
#
_symmetry.space_group_name_H-M   'P 1'
#
loop_
_entity.id
_entity.type
_entity.pdbx_description
1 polymer ?
#
loop_
_entity_poly.entity_id
_entity_poly.type
_entity_poly.pdbx_seq_one_letter_code
_entity_poly.pdbx_strand_id
1 'polypeptide(L)'
;MEKVSVLLASSYRGSGENMNKLLKNEKWIHIVGTSNSVTDAIELTEMLSPEIVVVDRELADSDTHIEQQLLDIDPGIKIIFLKNTDSVDYVEPKSIPYKQSSRSERKNDT
;
A
#
# COMPACT_ATOMS: atom_id res chain seq x y z
N MET A 1 2.72 27.77 9.24
CA MET A 1 3.23 26.42 8.96
C MET A 1 3.23 26.25 7.46
N GLU A 2 4.37 25.87 6.91
CA GLU A 2 4.47 25.44 5.52
C GLU A 2 3.74 24.10 5.37
N LYS A 3 3.02 23.92 4.26
CA LYS A 3 2.28 22.68 4.00
C LYS A 3 3.15 21.78 3.13
N VAL A 4 3.16 20.49 3.46
CA VAL A 4 3.81 19.47 2.64
C VAL A 4 2.97 19.23 1.40
N SER A 5 3.59 19.36 0.23
CA SER A 5 2.99 19.10 -1.07
C SER A 5 3.02 17.61 -1.41
N VAL A 6 1.86 17.07 -1.77
CA VAL A 6 1.67 15.64 -2.00
C VAL A 6 1.01 15.38 -3.35
N LEU A 7 1.62 14.54 -4.18
CA LEU A 7 1.02 13.98 -5.38
C LEU A 7 0.52 12.55 -5.08
N LEU A 8 -0.69 12.23 -5.53
CA LEU A 8 -1.28 10.89 -5.37
C LEU A 8 -1.34 10.18 -6.72
N ALA A 9 -0.71 9.02 -6.86
CA ALA A 9 -0.76 8.20 -8.06
C ALA A 9 -1.41 6.85 -7.74
N SER A 10 -2.62 6.59 -8.24
CA SER A 10 -3.34 5.33 -8.02
C SER A 10 -4.20 4.93 -9.21
N SER A 11 -4.21 3.63 -9.53
CA SER A 11 -5.05 3.05 -10.59
C SER A 11 -6.55 3.18 -10.29
N TYR A 12 -6.93 3.39 -9.03
CA TYR A 12 -8.33 3.50 -8.62
C TYR A 12 -8.88 4.91 -8.88
N ARG A 13 -9.87 4.99 -9.77
CA ARG A 13 -10.62 6.24 -10.01
C ARG A 13 -11.35 6.67 -8.73
N GLY A 14 -11.10 7.90 -8.29
CA GLY A 14 -11.69 8.45 -7.06
C GLY A 14 -10.81 8.32 -5.81
N SER A 15 -9.63 7.70 -5.93
CA SER A 15 -8.61 7.66 -4.86
C SER A 15 -8.26 9.07 -4.34
N GLY A 16 -8.10 10.03 -5.25
CA GLY A 16 -7.82 11.43 -4.93
C GLY A 16 -8.93 12.11 -4.11
N GLU A 17 -10.20 11.90 -4.44
CA GLU A 17 -11.32 12.45 -3.68
C GLU A 17 -11.41 11.82 -2.29
N ASN A 18 -11.21 10.50 -2.20
CA ASN A 18 -11.25 9.76 -0.94
C ASN A 18 -10.10 10.19 -0.02
N MET A 19 -8.89 10.36 -0.57
CA MET A 19 -7.74 10.82 0.18
C MET A 19 -7.91 12.28 0.63
N ASN A 20 -8.44 13.15 -0.22
CA ASN A 20 -8.80 14.51 0.18
C ASN A 20 -9.81 14.54 1.33
N LYS A 21 -10.83 13.67 1.30
CA LYS A 21 -11.80 13.53 2.40
C LYS A 21 -11.16 13.02 3.68
N LEU A 22 -10.24 12.05 3.58
CA LEU A 22 -9.52 11.47 4.72
C LEU A 22 -8.61 12.51 5.39
N LEU A 23 -7.86 13.27 4.57
CA LEU A 23 -6.85 14.23 5.03
C LEU A 23 -7.41 15.64 5.26
N LYS A 24 -8.73 15.85 5.12
CA LYS A 24 -9.35 17.19 5.22
C LYS A 24 -9.02 17.96 6.51
N ASN A 25 -8.74 17.24 7.59
CA ASN A 25 -8.43 17.83 8.90
C ASN A 25 -6.92 18.06 9.10
N GLU A 26 -6.07 17.49 8.24
CA GLU A 26 -4.62 17.59 8.28
C GLU A 26 -4.17 18.86 7.56
N LYS A 27 -4.27 20.01 8.24
CA LYS A 27 -3.97 21.34 7.66
C LYS A 27 -2.53 21.50 7.12
N TRP A 28 -1.63 20.60 7.51
CA TRP A 28 -0.22 20.59 7.11
C TRP A 28 0.03 19.82 5.81
N ILE A 29 -0.98 19.15 5.25
CA ILE A 29 -0.89 18.44 3.97
C ILE A 29 -1.62 19.22 2.89
N HIS A 30 -1.03 19.29 1.70
CA HIS A 30 -1.67 19.82 0.50
C HIS A 30 -1.52 18.83 -0.65
N ILE A 31 -2.64 18.23 -1.07
CA ILE A 31 -2.68 17.40 -2.28
C ILE A 31 -2.61 18.35 -3.48
N VAL A 32 -1.50 18.34 -4.20
CA VAL A 32 -1.24 19.23 -5.35
C VAL A 32 -1.72 18.63 -6.66
N GLY A 33 -1.88 17.31 -6.73
CA GLY A 33 -2.33 16.62 -7.93
C GLY A 33 -2.75 15.18 -7.64
N THR A 34 -3.41 14.58 -8.62
CA THR A 34 -3.82 13.17 -8.60
C THR A 34 -3.65 12.59 -9.99
N SER A 35 -3.05 11.40 -10.07
CA SER A 35 -2.83 10.67 -11.31
C SER A 35 -3.38 9.26 -11.23
N ASN A 36 -3.74 8.70 -12.39
CA ASN A 36 -4.17 7.31 -12.54
C ASN A 36 -3.28 6.47 -13.47
N SER A 37 -2.12 7.01 -13.88
CA SER A 37 -1.16 6.32 -14.73
C SER A 37 0.26 6.69 -14.31
N VAL A 38 1.24 5.83 -14.61
CA VAL A 38 2.65 6.14 -14.33
C VAL A 38 3.10 7.38 -15.11
N THR A 39 2.78 7.45 -16.40
CA THR A 39 3.16 8.57 -17.27
C THR A 39 2.67 9.92 -16.75
N ASP A 40 1.38 10.01 -16.42
CA ASP A 40 0.80 11.25 -15.89
C ASP A 40 1.35 11.59 -14.49
N ALA A 41 1.72 10.60 -13.67
CA ALA A 41 2.38 10.84 -12.40
C ALA A 41 3.79 11.45 -12.57
N ILE A 42 4.55 11.00 -13.58
CA ILE A 42 5.86 11.57 -13.92
C ILE A 42 5.69 13.01 -14.41
N GLU A 43 4.79 13.24 -15.38
CA GLU A 43 4.53 14.59 -15.92
C GLU A 43 4.07 15.58 -14.82
N LEU A 44 3.16 15.15 -13.94
CA LEU A 44 2.70 15.97 -12.82
C LEU A 44 3.81 16.23 -11.79
N THR A 45 4.76 15.31 -11.63
CA THR A 45 5.90 15.52 -10.73
C THR A 45 6.80 16.63 -11.26
N GLU A 46 7.11 16.62 -12.56
CA GLU A 46 7.88 17.69 -13.21
C GLU A 46 7.18 19.05 -13.11
N MET A 47 5.86 19.08 -13.33
CA MET A 47 5.09 20.33 -13.35
C MET A 47 4.83 20.92 -11.96
N LEU A 48 4.60 20.07 -10.96
CA LEU A 48 4.11 20.50 -9.64
C LEU A 48 5.17 20.44 -8.54
N SER A 49 6.32 19.80 -8.80
CA SER A 49 7.43 19.65 -7.84
C SER A 49 6.97 19.21 -6.44
N PRO A 50 6.22 18.10 -6.32
CA PRO A 50 5.72 17.64 -5.02
C PRO A 50 6.87 17.16 -4.13
N GLU A 51 6.81 17.44 -2.83
CA GLU A 51 7.77 16.92 -1.85
C GLU A 51 7.58 15.41 -1.61
N ILE A 52 6.34 14.94 -1.71
CA ILE A 52 5.98 13.54 -1.51
C ILE A 52 5.13 13.03 -2.68
N VAL A 53 5.47 11.86 -3.20
CA VAL A 53 4.64 11.12 -4.14
C VAL A 53 4.16 9.83 -3.47
N VAL A 54 2.84 9.69 -3.35
CA VAL A 54 2.21 8.46 -2.84
C VAL A 54 1.79 7.62 -4.02
N VAL A 55 2.37 6.43 -4.16
CA VAL A 55 2.19 5.54 -5.30
C VAL A 55 1.48 4.28 -4.87
N ASP A 56 0.36 3.98 -5.51
CA ASP A 56 -0.31 2.69 -5.40
C ASP A 56 0.57 1.58 -6.02
N ARG A 57 0.84 0.52 -5.26
CA ARG A 57 1.69 -0.57 -5.73
C ARG A 57 1.10 -1.30 -6.93
N GLU A 58 -0.23 -1.32 -7.06
CA GLU A 58 -0.89 -1.89 -8.24
C GLU A 58 -0.67 -1.01 -9.50
N LEU A 59 -0.43 0.29 -9.32
CA LEU A 59 -0.06 1.18 -10.41
C LEU A 59 1.42 1.04 -10.79
N ALA A 60 2.27 0.82 -9.79
CA ALA A 60 3.71 0.59 -9.94
C ALA A 60 3.98 -0.87 -10.34
N ASP A 61 3.43 -1.31 -11.48
CA ASP A 61 3.67 -2.63 -12.06
C ASP A 61 5.17 -2.94 -12.08
N SER A 62 5.50 -4.22 -11.93
CA SER A 62 6.85 -4.76 -11.73
C SER A 62 7.88 -4.35 -12.78
N ASP A 63 7.46 -4.03 -14.01
CA ASP A 63 8.34 -3.60 -15.10
C ASP A 63 8.58 -2.08 -15.15
N THR A 64 7.79 -1.30 -14.41
CA THR A 64 7.89 0.16 -14.35
C THR A 64 8.67 0.59 -13.11
N HIS A 65 9.94 0.95 -13.31
CA HIS A 65 10.77 1.58 -12.27
C HIS A 65 10.36 3.04 -12.03
N ILE A 66 9.12 3.26 -11.56
CA ILE A 66 8.60 4.59 -11.29
C ILE A 66 9.41 5.30 -10.21
N GLU A 67 9.93 4.57 -9.21
CA GLU A 67 10.78 5.16 -8.18
C GLU A 67 12.04 5.80 -8.75
N GLN A 68 12.69 5.14 -9.71
CA GLN A 68 13.90 5.67 -10.32
C GLN A 68 13.58 6.91 -11.15
N GLN A 69 12.50 6.86 -11.94
CA GLN A 69 12.07 8.00 -12.76
C GLN A 69 11.72 9.23 -11.91
N LEU A 70 11.05 9.04 -10.77
CA LEU A 70 10.75 10.13 -9.84
C LEU A 70 12.03 10.70 -9.20
N LEU A 71 12.98 9.85 -8.82
CA LEU A 71 14.25 10.27 -8.23
C LEU A 71 15.20 10.92 -9.25
N ASP A 72 15.08 10.58 -10.53
CA ASP A 72 15.83 11.23 -11.62
C ASP A 72 15.33 12.67 -11.86
N ILE A 73 14.05 12.96 -11.58
CA ILE A 73 13.48 14.32 -11.60
C ILE A 73 13.99 15.13 -10.39
N ASP A 74 13.82 14.60 -9.18
CA ASP A 74 14.33 15.21 -7.96
C ASP A 74 14.68 14.14 -6.90
N PRO A 75 15.98 13.99 -6.58
CA PRO A 75 16.44 13.07 -5.54
C PRO A 75 15.92 13.39 -4.12
N GLY A 76 15.39 14.60 -3.92
CA GLY A 76 14.79 15.06 -2.67
C GLY A 76 13.42 14.44 -2.38
N ILE A 77 12.68 14.01 -3.41
CA ILE A 77 11.31 13.51 -3.33
C ILE A 77 11.23 12.32 -2.37
N LYS A 78 10.20 12.31 -1.51
CA LYS A 78 9.85 11.14 -0.71
C LYS A 78 8.79 10.32 -1.42
N ILE A 79 9.08 9.04 -1.60
CA ILE A 79 8.18 8.12 -2.29
C ILE A 79 7.56 7.18 -1.25
N ILE A 80 6.23 7.13 -1.20
CA ILE A 80 5.47 6.26 -0.28
C ILE A 80 4.65 5.29 -1.11
N PHE A 81 4.88 3.99 -0.95
CA PHE A 81 4.07 2.97 -1.62
C PHE A 81 2.88 2.54 -0.76
N LEU A 82 1.68 2.58 -1.34
CA LEU A 82 0.48 1.97 -0.77
C LEU A 82 0.32 0.57 -1.33
N LYS A 83 0.19 -0.44 -0.48
CA LYS A 83 -0.01 -1.82 -0.89
C LYS A 83 -1.26 -2.36 -0.20
N ASN A 84 -2.21 -2.88 -0.98
CA ASN A 84 -3.26 -3.72 -0.43
C ASN A 84 -2.66 -5.05 0.02
N THR A 85 -2.84 -5.39 1.29
CA THR A 85 -2.45 -6.68 1.86
C THR A 85 -3.65 -7.61 1.86
N ASP A 86 -4.15 -8.00 0.70
CA ASP A 86 -5.27 -8.95 0.61
C ASP A 86 -4.83 -10.41 0.80
N SER A 87 -3.54 -10.67 1.00
CA SER A 87 -3.08 -11.94 1.53
C SER A 87 -2.92 -11.83 3.05
N VAL A 88 -3.98 -12.18 3.78
CA VAL A 88 -3.76 -12.89 5.04
C VAL A 88 -2.96 -14.13 4.63
N ASP A 89 -1.66 -14.17 4.92
CA ASP A 89 -0.91 -15.41 4.88
C ASP A 89 -1.59 -16.34 5.89
N TYR A 90 -2.57 -17.12 5.42
CA TYR A 90 -3.21 -18.13 6.23
C TYR A 90 -2.17 -19.23 6.43
N VAL A 91 -1.35 -19.07 7.47
CA VAL A 91 -0.48 -20.12 7.95
C VAL A 91 -1.41 -21.23 8.43
N GLU A 92 -1.57 -22.29 7.63
CA GLU A 92 -2.25 -23.50 8.11
C GLU A 92 -1.64 -23.87 9.46
N PRO A 93 -2.43 -23.97 10.55
CA PRO A 93 -1.91 -24.44 11.81
C PRO A 93 -1.41 -25.87 11.59
N LYS A 94 -0.09 -26.05 11.61
CA LYS A 94 0.54 -27.38 11.53
C LYS A 94 -0.14 -28.28 12.55
N SER A 95 -0.84 -29.29 12.05
CA SER A 95 -1.56 -30.25 12.88
C SER A 95 -0.55 -30.89 13.84
N ILE A 96 -0.69 -30.61 15.13
CA ILE A 96 0.07 -31.33 16.16
C ILE A 96 -0.53 -32.74 16.19
N PRO A 97 0.23 -33.81 15.91
CA PRO A 97 -0.31 -35.16 15.96
C PRO A 97 -0.73 -35.49 17.39
N TYR A 98 -2.03 -35.68 17.59
CA TYR A 98 -2.61 -36.11 18.86
C TYR A 98 -2.17 -37.55 19.14
N LYS A 99 -1.26 -37.75 20.10
CA LYS A 99 -0.90 -39.08 20.60
C LYS A 99 -2.13 -39.68 21.31
N GLN A 100 -2.77 -40.66 20.68
CA GLN A 100 -3.75 -41.50 21.36
C GLN A 100 -3.02 -42.34 22.43
N SER A 101 -3.15 -41.95 23.69
CA SER A 101 -2.82 -42.83 24.81
C SER A 101 -3.89 -43.89 24.92
N SER A 102 -3.54 -45.10 24.51
CA SER A 102 -4.29 -46.34 24.73
C SER A 102 -4.58 -46.52 26.23
N ARG A 103 -5.86 -46.54 26.60
CA ARG A 103 -6.31 -47.01 27.92
C ARG A 103 -7.09 -48.30 27.73
N SER A 104 -6.44 -49.36 28.17
CA SER A 104 -6.84 -50.76 28.18
C SER A 104 -8.17 -51.02 28.91
N GLU A 105 -8.93 -51.93 28.30
CA GLU A 105 -10.01 -52.79 28.78
C GLU A 105 -10.34 -52.78 30.29
N ARG A 106 -11.64 -52.66 30.59
CA ARG A 106 -12.30 -53.53 31.58
C ARG A 106 -13.63 -54.03 31.01
N LYS A 107 -13.67 -55.34 30.77
CA LYS A 107 -14.89 -56.15 30.69
C LYS A 107 -15.65 -56.01 32.01
N ASN A 108 -16.98 -56.05 31.96
CA ASN A 108 -17.78 -56.60 33.05
C ASN A 108 -19.08 -57.16 32.46
N ASP A 109 -19.18 -58.48 32.55
CA ASP A 109 -20.40 -59.27 32.45
C ASP A 109 -21.39 -58.87 33.56
N THR A 110 -22.68 -58.77 33.24
CA THR A 110 -23.80 -59.37 34.00
C THR A 110 -25.00 -59.49 33.08
#